data_AF-A0A260QBV9-F1
#
_entry.id   AF-A0A260QBV9-F1
#
_cell.length_a   1.000
_cell.length_b   1.000
_cell.length_c   1.000
_cell.angle_alpha   90.00
_cell.angle_beta   90.00
_cell.angle_gamma   90.00
#
_symmetry.space_group_name_H-M   'P 1'
#
loop_
_entity.id
_entity.type
_entity.pdbx_description
1 polymer ?
#
loop_
_entity_poly.entity_id
_entity_poly.type
_entity_poly.pdbx_seq_one_letter_code
_entity_poly.pdbx_strand_id
1 'polypeptide(L)'
;MCHVCVWVYTTTALRSDLLLVTSDPVCATKLSKTRLRRVLGQAISPTSAVVVPLRPGRKHILPHARWGRVAVDDVALPWTEHDAERLSAVVRLRRRGFSLAALARAAPAFSTLKNIPHRTWTSVFADWDSLDPWRERPVYLDLAATASTSTRGTA
;
A
#
# COMPACT_ATOMS: atom_id res chain seq x y z
N MET A 1 30.30 -10.38 6.63
CA MET A 1 28.97 -10.41 5.96
C MET A 1 28.74 -11.84 5.48
N CYS A 2 27.58 -12.46 5.74
CA CYS A 2 27.33 -13.86 5.35
C CYS A 2 26.82 -13.98 3.90
N HIS A 3 26.81 -15.20 3.36
CA HIS A 3 26.35 -15.47 1.98
C HIS A 3 24.91 -15.00 1.74
N VAL A 4 24.02 -15.13 2.72
CA VAL A 4 22.63 -14.64 2.65
C VAL A 4 22.62 -13.12 2.54
N CYS A 5 23.38 -12.41 3.39
CA CYS A 5 23.46 -10.95 3.31
C CYS A 5 23.98 -10.50 1.95
N VAL A 6 25.07 -11.11 1.45
CA VAL A 6 25.60 -10.79 0.12
C VAL A 6 24.52 -10.97 -0.95
N TRP A 7 23.83 -12.12 -0.96
CA TRP A 7 22.74 -12.39 -1.90
C TRP A 7 21.61 -11.34 -1.83
N VAL A 8 21.17 -10.95 -0.63
CA VAL A 8 20.14 -9.91 -0.45
C VAL A 8 20.60 -8.56 -1.02
N TYR A 9 21.88 -8.21 -0.87
CA TYR A 9 22.43 -6.95 -1.34
C TYR A 9 22.83 -6.95 -2.83
N THR A 10 23.07 -8.11 -3.43
CA THR A 10 23.42 -8.21 -4.86
C THR A 10 22.20 -8.48 -5.75
N THR A 11 21.12 -9.04 -5.21
CA THR A 11 19.93 -9.40 -5.99
C THR A 11 19.05 -8.18 -6.24
N THR A 12 19.17 -7.59 -7.43
CA THR A 12 18.46 -6.36 -7.83
C THR A 12 16.94 -6.49 -7.81
N ALA A 13 16.40 -7.67 -8.14
CA ALA A 13 14.96 -7.92 -8.11
C ALA A 13 14.33 -7.65 -6.73
N LEU A 14 15.07 -7.91 -5.64
CA LEU A 14 14.59 -7.65 -4.26
C LEU A 14 14.44 -6.15 -3.94
N ARG A 15 15.02 -5.27 -4.77
CA ARG A 15 14.92 -3.80 -4.64
C ARG A 15 13.77 -3.21 -5.43
N SER A 16 13.18 -3.96 -6.36
CA SER A 16 12.15 -3.47 -7.30
C SER A 16 10.84 -4.23 -7.23
N ASP A 17 10.88 -5.49 -6.82
CA ASP A 17 9.70 -6.35 -6.80
C ASP A 17 8.85 -6.15 -5.55
N LEU A 18 7.54 -6.26 -5.74
CA LEU A 18 6.58 -6.42 -4.65
C LEU A 18 6.68 -7.86 -4.17
N LEU A 19 6.89 -8.09 -2.88
CA LEU A 19 7.07 -9.44 -2.33
C LEU A 19 6.11 -9.71 -1.18
N LEU A 20 5.59 -10.93 -1.13
CA LEU A 20 5.05 -11.55 0.08
C LEU A 20 6.06 -12.58 0.57
N VAL A 21 6.56 -12.37 1.77
CA VAL A 21 7.46 -13.31 2.45
C VAL A 21 6.65 -14.04 3.50
N THR A 22 6.75 -15.36 3.56
CA THR A 22 6.10 -16.22 4.56
C THR A 22 7.16 -17.01 5.33
N SER A 23 6.91 -17.26 6.62
CA SER A 23 7.80 -18.06 7.47
C SER A 23 7.47 -19.56 7.44
N ASP A 24 6.23 -19.92 7.08
CA ASP A 24 5.78 -21.31 7.00
C ASP A 24 4.71 -21.51 5.90
N PRO A 25 5.05 -22.20 4.79
CA PRO A 25 6.41 -22.57 4.40
C PRO A 25 7.26 -21.32 4.14
N VAL A 26 8.57 -21.44 4.32
CA VAL A 26 9.52 -20.34 4.02
C VAL A 26 9.49 -20.06 2.52
N CYS A 27 9.00 -18.88 2.14
CA CYS A 27 8.89 -18.50 0.73
C CYS A 27 8.92 -16.98 0.55
N ALA A 28 9.48 -16.52 -0.56
CA ALA A 28 9.37 -15.14 -1.04
C ALA A 28 8.68 -15.15 -2.41
N THR A 29 7.42 -14.73 -2.45
CA THR A 29 6.60 -14.74 -3.67
C THR A 29 6.48 -13.33 -4.24
N LYS A 30 6.80 -13.18 -5.53
CA LYS A 30 6.54 -11.94 -6.28
C LYS A 30 5.04 -11.69 -6.42
N LEU A 31 4.63 -10.46 -6.12
CA LEU A 31 3.25 -10.00 -6.22
C LEU A 31 3.04 -9.13 -7.47
N SER A 32 1.88 -9.29 -8.11
CA SER A 32 1.32 -8.26 -8.97
C SER A 32 0.65 -7.18 -8.12
N LYS A 33 0.40 -5.98 -8.69
CA LYS A 33 -0.36 -4.92 -8.00
C LYS A 33 -1.75 -5.38 -7.54
N THR A 34 -2.43 -6.18 -8.35
CA THR A 34 -3.74 -6.77 -7.99
C THR A 34 -3.64 -7.70 -6.80
N ARG A 35 -2.60 -8.55 -6.75
CA ARG A 35 -2.38 -9.46 -5.62
C ARG A 35 -1.93 -8.69 -4.37
N LEU A 36 -1.11 -7.66 -4.52
CA LEU A 36 -0.75 -6.74 -3.44
C LEU A 36 -2.00 -6.12 -2.81
N ARG A 37 -2.92 -5.57 -3.61
CA ARG A 37 -4.17 -5.00 -3.11
C ARG A 37 -5.00 -6.03 -2.32
N ARG A 38 -5.03 -7.28 -2.78
CA ARG A 38 -5.75 -8.36 -2.08
C ARG A 38 -5.09 -8.68 -0.74
N VAL A 39 -3.76 -8.77 -0.70
CA VAL A 39 -3.00 -9.04 0.55
C VAL A 39 -3.18 -7.90 1.54
N LEU A 40 -3.08 -6.64 1.09
CA LEU A 40 -3.27 -5.45 1.93
C LEU A 40 -4.75 -5.17 2.27
N GLY A 41 -5.69 -5.92 1.70
CA GLY A 41 -7.12 -5.84 2.02
C GLY A 41 -7.48 -6.48 3.37
N GLN A 42 -6.50 -6.96 4.12
CA GLN A 42 -6.62 -7.54 5.45
C GLN A 42 -5.37 -7.20 6.27
N ALA A 43 -5.42 -7.44 7.59
CA ALA A 43 -4.24 -7.34 8.44
C ALA A 43 -3.16 -8.34 7.99
N ILE A 44 -1.88 -7.97 8.16
CA ILE A 44 -0.78 -8.88 7.80
C ILE A 44 -0.57 -9.91 8.90
N SER A 45 -0.59 -11.19 8.51
CA SER A 45 -0.34 -12.31 9.41
C SER A 45 1.00 -12.16 10.17
N PRO A 46 1.07 -12.55 11.45
CA PRO A 46 2.32 -12.64 12.21
C PRO A 46 3.38 -13.59 11.62
N THR A 47 3.04 -14.38 10.60
CA THR A 47 3.95 -15.27 9.86
C THR A 47 4.27 -14.76 8.45
N SER A 48 3.82 -13.55 8.12
CA SER A 48 3.98 -12.95 6.80
C SER A 48 4.60 -11.55 6.91
N ALA A 49 5.37 -11.17 5.91
CA ALA A 49 5.86 -9.80 5.74
C ALA A 49 5.66 -9.38 4.29
N VAL A 50 5.23 -8.14 4.07
CA VAL A 50 5.04 -7.61 2.71
C VAL A 50 6.11 -6.58 2.43
N VAL A 51 6.79 -6.68 1.30
CA VAL A 51 7.82 -5.72 0.87
C VAL A 51 7.29 -4.93 -0.32
N VAL A 52 7.27 -3.61 -0.17
CA VAL A 52 6.76 -2.69 -1.20
C VAL A 52 7.80 -1.59 -1.48
N PRO A 53 8.57 -1.70 -2.57
CA PRO A 53 9.42 -0.62 -3.04
C PRO A 53 8.60 0.55 -3.57
N LEU A 54 8.46 1.61 -2.78
CA LEU A 54 7.81 2.84 -3.22
C LEU A 54 8.65 3.60 -4.25
N ARG A 55 9.98 3.47 -4.17
CA ARG A 55 10.95 3.96 -5.14
C ARG A 55 11.82 2.80 -5.64
N PRO A 56 11.33 2.01 -6.62
CA PRO A 56 11.99 0.80 -7.09
C PRO A 56 13.47 1.01 -7.43
N GLY A 57 14.32 0.08 -6.99
CA GLY A 57 15.76 0.10 -7.25
C GLY A 57 16.56 1.02 -6.34
N ARG A 58 15.92 1.93 -5.58
CA ARG A 58 16.65 2.93 -4.78
C ARG A 58 17.25 2.36 -3.49
N LYS A 59 16.54 1.49 -2.78
CA LYS A 59 16.94 0.97 -1.47
C LYS A 59 16.82 -0.56 -1.39
N HIS A 60 17.53 -1.17 -0.45
CA HIS A 60 17.33 -2.56 -0.04
C HIS A 60 16.28 -2.60 1.06
N ILE A 61 15.10 -3.17 0.75
CA ILE A 61 13.94 -3.10 1.65
C ILE A 61 13.75 -4.40 2.42
N LEU A 62 14.06 -5.54 1.79
CA LEU A 62 13.93 -6.85 2.39
C LEU A 62 14.64 -6.98 3.76
N PRO A 63 15.85 -6.43 3.98
CA PRO A 63 16.49 -6.44 5.30
C PRO A 63 15.68 -5.74 6.42
N HIS A 64 14.77 -4.83 6.07
CA HIS A 64 13.90 -4.12 7.01
C HIS A 64 12.53 -4.79 7.18
N ALA A 65 12.27 -5.89 6.47
CA ALA A 65 11.03 -6.65 6.60
C ALA A 65 10.88 -7.23 8.02
N ARG A 66 9.67 -7.10 8.56
CA ARG A 66 9.30 -7.65 9.86
C ARG A 66 7.99 -8.40 9.71
N TRP A 67 7.86 -9.52 10.41
CA TRP A 67 6.61 -10.28 10.41
C TRP A 67 5.44 -9.45 10.94
N GLY A 68 4.24 -9.68 10.39
CA GLY A 68 3.04 -8.91 10.71
C GLY A 68 3.04 -7.48 10.16
N ARG A 69 3.98 -7.12 9.26
CA ARG A 69 4.18 -5.73 8.82
C ARG A 69 4.37 -5.58 7.32
N VAL A 70 4.22 -4.34 6.86
CA VAL A 70 4.55 -3.92 5.50
C VAL A 70 5.82 -3.09 5.53
N ALA A 71 6.89 -3.60 4.92
CA ALA A 71 8.13 -2.89 4.73
C ALA A 71 8.06 -2.02 3.48
N VAL A 72 8.29 -0.73 3.67
CA VAL A 72 8.37 0.30 2.64
C VAL A 72 9.69 1.04 2.85
N ASP A 73 10.54 1.04 1.83
CA ASP A 73 11.87 1.64 1.90
C ASP A 73 12.68 1.17 3.13
N ASP A 74 12.82 1.99 4.16
CA ASP A 74 13.54 1.74 5.42
C ASP A 74 12.61 1.62 6.66
N VAL A 75 11.29 1.57 6.44
CA VAL A 75 10.28 1.57 7.49
C VAL A 75 9.42 0.32 7.44
N ALA A 76 9.17 -0.29 8.60
CA ALA A 76 8.20 -1.39 8.75
C ALA A 76 6.90 -0.89 9.39
N LEU A 77 5.90 -0.63 8.55
CA LEU A 77 4.59 -0.14 8.95
C LEU A 77 3.77 -1.25 9.63
N PRO A 78 3.12 -0.97 10.78
CA PRO A 78 2.03 -1.82 11.21
C PRO A 78 0.92 -1.78 10.15
N TRP A 79 0.29 -2.93 9.92
CA TRP A 79 -0.82 -3.06 8.98
C TRP A 79 -1.94 -3.87 9.60
N THR A 80 -2.88 -3.13 10.17
CA THR A 80 -4.02 -3.65 10.93
C THR A 80 -5.28 -3.75 10.07
N GLU A 81 -6.36 -4.27 10.64
CA GLU A 81 -7.68 -4.26 9.98
C GLU A 81 -8.13 -2.84 9.62
N HIS A 82 -7.89 -1.86 10.49
CA HIS A 82 -8.20 -0.45 10.21
C HIS A 82 -7.39 0.10 9.02
N ASP A 83 -6.15 -0.36 8.81
CA ASP A 83 -5.35 0.05 7.65
C ASP A 83 -5.88 -0.57 6.35
N ALA A 84 -6.35 -1.82 6.41
CA ALA A 84 -7.03 -2.47 5.30
C ALA A 84 -8.36 -1.77 4.94
N GLU A 85 -9.12 -1.33 5.94
CA GLU A 85 -10.34 -0.54 5.74
C GLU A 85 -10.06 0.82 5.11
N ARG A 86 -9.01 1.52 5.57
CA ARG A 86 -8.54 2.78 4.96
C ARG A 86 -8.08 2.59 3.52
N LEU A 87 -7.37 1.50 3.21
CA LEU A 87 -7.03 1.17 1.82
C LEU A 87 -8.29 0.98 0.97
N SER A 88 -9.32 0.32 1.53
CA SER A 88 -10.61 0.15 0.86
C SER A 88 -11.31 1.50 0.63
N ALA A 89 -11.26 2.41 1.61
CA ALA A 89 -11.74 3.79 1.46
C ALA A 89 -11.00 4.53 0.33
N VAL A 90 -9.66 4.45 0.28
CA VAL A 90 -8.87 5.01 -0.83
C VAL A 90 -9.33 4.46 -2.17
N VAL A 91 -9.52 3.15 -2.30
CA VAL A 91 -9.99 2.54 -3.56
C VAL A 91 -11.39 3.04 -3.95
N ARG A 92 -12.32 3.15 -2.98
CA ARG A 92 -13.67 3.68 -3.21
C ARG A 92 -13.64 5.16 -3.65
N LEU A 93 -12.86 6.00 -2.97
CA LEU A 93 -12.70 7.42 -3.31
C LEU A 93 -12.06 7.59 -4.69
N ARG A 94 -11.02 6.82 -5.01
CA ARG A 94 -10.38 6.84 -6.34
C ARG A 94 -11.35 6.45 -7.45
N ARG A 95 -12.23 5.47 -7.23
CA ARG A 95 -13.30 5.11 -8.19
C ARG A 95 -14.31 6.23 -8.41
N ARG A 96 -14.47 7.13 -7.45
CA ARG A 96 -15.32 8.34 -7.55
C ARG A 96 -14.60 9.54 -8.18
N GLY A 97 -13.37 9.36 -8.66
CA GLY A 97 -12.63 10.37 -9.42
C GLY A 97 -11.67 11.22 -8.59
N PHE A 98 -11.53 10.98 -7.29
CA PHE A 98 -10.51 11.68 -6.48
C PHE A 98 -9.11 11.18 -6.81
N SER A 99 -8.19 12.11 -7.08
CA SER A 99 -6.77 11.80 -7.24
C SER A 99 -6.12 11.52 -5.88
N LEU A 100 -4.99 10.80 -5.85
CA LEU A 100 -4.24 10.58 -4.60
C LEU A 100 -3.79 11.88 -3.95
N ALA A 101 -3.37 12.87 -4.76
CA ALA A 101 -3.03 14.19 -4.28
C ALA A 101 -4.21 14.89 -3.60
N ALA A 102 -5.45 14.65 -4.07
CA ALA A 102 -6.63 15.15 -3.40
C ALA A 102 -6.85 14.45 -2.04
N LEU A 103 -6.62 13.14 -1.94
CA LEU A 103 -6.80 12.38 -0.69
C LEU A 103 -5.89 12.85 0.46
N ALA A 104 -4.72 13.40 0.12
CA ALA A 104 -3.81 14.00 1.09
C ALA A 104 -4.32 15.32 1.69
N ARG A 105 -5.37 15.93 1.12
CA ARG A 105 -5.94 17.19 1.63
C ARG A 105 -6.98 16.92 2.72
N ALA A 106 -7.07 17.87 3.65
CA ALA A 106 -8.02 17.83 4.76
C ALA A 106 -9.49 17.75 4.32
N ALA A 107 -9.84 18.27 3.14
CA ALA A 107 -11.21 18.27 2.63
C ALA A 107 -11.28 17.82 1.15
N PRO A 108 -12.39 17.18 0.74
CA PRO A 108 -12.61 16.81 -0.65
C PRO A 108 -12.79 18.05 -1.52
N ALA A 109 -12.18 18.03 -2.71
CA ALA A 109 -12.34 19.11 -3.68
C ALA A 109 -13.81 19.18 -4.15
N PHE A 110 -14.45 20.33 -3.96
CA PHE A 110 -15.85 20.53 -4.35
C PHE A 110 -16.08 20.30 -5.85
N SER A 111 -15.09 20.60 -6.69
CA SER A 111 -15.13 20.38 -8.13
C SER A 111 -15.35 18.91 -8.53
N THR A 112 -14.82 17.97 -7.75
CA THR A 112 -15.08 16.52 -7.91
C THR A 112 -16.37 16.13 -7.21
N LEU A 113 -16.58 16.61 -5.99
CA LEU A 113 -17.73 16.27 -5.15
C LEU A 113 -19.08 16.61 -5.81
N LYS A 114 -19.18 17.76 -6.50
CA LYS A 114 -20.40 18.20 -7.18
C LYS A 114 -20.89 17.25 -8.29
N ASN A 115 -20.00 16.40 -8.81
CA ASN A 115 -20.32 15.41 -9.85
C ASN A 115 -20.73 14.06 -9.25
N ILE A 116 -20.73 13.93 -7.93
CA ILE A 116 -21.10 12.70 -7.20
C ILE A 116 -22.56 12.83 -6.73
N PRO A 117 -23.40 11.80 -6.89
CA PRO A 117 -24.78 11.84 -6.41
C PRO A 117 -24.88 12.18 -4.92
N HIS A 118 -25.71 13.17 -4.57
CA HIS A 118 -25.84 13.71 -3.22
C HIS A 118 -26.12 12.63 -2.15
N ARG A 119 -26.94 11.63 -2.48
CA ARG A 119 -27.23 10.47 -1.60
C ARG A 119 -26.00 9.69 -1.14
N THR A 120 -24.87 9.84 -1.83
CA THR A 120 -23.61 9.15 -1.51
C THR A 120 -22.61 10.02 -0.76
N TRP A 121 -22.89 11.32 -0.58
CA TRP A 121 -21.97 12.26 0.07
C TRP A 121 -21.61 11.84 1.49
N THR A 122 -22.57 11.36 2.28
CA THR A 122 -22.30 10.83 3.63
C THR A 122 -21.23 9.74 3.62
N SER A 123 -21.30 8.81 2.65
CA SER A 123 -20.27 7.76 2.51
C SER A 123 -18.92 8.31 2.03
N VAL A 124 -18.92 9.37 1.23
CA VAL A 124 -17.69 10.03 0.78
C VAL A 124 -17.01 10.71 1.96
N PHE A 125 -17.75 11.44 2.79
CA PHE A 125 -17.18 12.09 3.98
C PHE A 125 -16.67 11.07 5.00
N ALA A 126 -17.44 10.01 5.29
CA ALA A 126 -16.95 8.93 6.16
C ALA A 126 -15.66 8.27 5.63
N ASP A 127 -15.60 7.96 4.32
CA ASP A 127 -14.38 7.47 3.68
C ASP A 127 -13.24 8.50 3.80
N TRP A 128 -13.54 9.79 3.63
CA TRP A 128 -12.55 10.89 3.66
C TRP A 128 -11.95 11.10 5.04
N ASP A 129 -12.79 11.14 6.07
CA ASP A 129 -12.40 11.38 7.46
C ASP A 129 -11.59 10.19 7.99
N SER A 130 -11.92 8.96 7.56
CA SER A 130 -11.15 7.77 7.93
C SER A 130 -9.65 7.87 7.57
N LEU A 131 -9.28 8.70 6.60
CA LEU A 131 -7.91 8.90 6.15
C LEU A 131 -7.09 9.88 6.99
N ASP A 132 -7.68 10.57 7.99
CA ASP A 132 -6.97 11.54 8.82
C ASP A 132 -5.64 11.03 9.38
N PRO A 133 -5.57 9.81 9.98
CA PRO A 133 -4.30 9.29 10.50
C PRO A 133 -3.23 9.04 9.41
N TRP A 134 -3.65 8.82 8.17
CA TRP A 134 -2.74 8.61 7.04
C TRP A 134 -2.25 9.94 6.44
N ARG A 135 -2.97 11.06 6.63
CA ARG A 135 -2.52 12.39 6.18
C ARG A 135 -1.31 12.88 6.97
N GLU A 136 -1.23 12.54 8.25
CA GLU A 136 -0.07 12.81 9.10
C GLU A 136 1.16 11.95 8.74
N ARG A 137 0.94 10.84 8.02
CA ARG A 137 1.97 9.85 7.68
C ARG A 137 1.90 9.50 6.18
N PRO A 138 2.41 10.38 5.29
CA PRO A 138 2.23 10.27 3.84
C PRO A 138 2.63 8.94 3.22
N VAL A 139 3.56 8.20 3.84
CA VAL A 139 4.01 6.88 3.40
C VAL A 139 2.86 5.87 3.24
N TYR A 140 1.78 5.99 4.02
CA TYR A 140 0.59 5.15 3.85
C TYR A 140 -0.17 5.47 2.56
N LEU A 141 -0.26 6.75 2.18
CA LEU A 141 -0.87 7.15 0.92
C LEU A 141 -0.02 6.74 -0.29
N ASP A 142 1.31 6.76 -0.18
CA ASP A 142 2.23 6.26 -1.21
C ASP A 142 2.10 4.73 -1.40
N LEU A 143 1.99 3.99 -0.30
CA LEU A 143 1.70 2.56 -0.31
C LEU A 143 0.33 2.28 -0.95
N ALA A 144 -0.70 3.03 -0.53
CA ALA A 144 -2.03 2.92 -1.09
C ALA A 144 -2.04 3.28 -2.59
N ALA A 145 -1.23 4.24 -3.04
CA ALA A 145 -1.07 4.59 -4.45
C ALA A 145 -0.59 3.39 -5.28
N THR A 146 0.43 2.69 -4.78
CA THR A 146 0.98 1.49 -5.40
C THR A 146 -0.08 0.39 -5.51
N ALA A 147 -0.84 0.14 -4.45
CA ALA A 147 -1.85 -0.92 -4.38
C ALA A 147 -3.17 -0.59 -5.12
N SER A 148 -3.54 0.69 -5.22
CA SER A 148 -4.80 1.13 -5.83
C SER A 148 -4.68 1.50 -7.31
N THR A 149 -3.47 1.49 -7.86
CA THR A 149 -3.27 1.67 -9.30
C THR A 149 -3.82 0.46 -10.04
N SER A 150 -4.94 0.63 -10.73
CA SER A 150 -5.41 -0.35 -11.69
C SER A 150 -4.37 -0.43 -12.80
N THR A 151 -3.86 -1.63 -13.09
CA THR A 151 -3.14 -1.88 -14.33
C THR A 151 -4.12 -1.54 -15.45
N ARG A 152 -3.97 -0.39 -16.12
CA ARG A 152 -4.45 -0.28 -17.49
C ARG A 152 -3.65 -1.32 -18.23
N GLY A 153 -4.31 -2.37 -18.72
CA GLY A 153 -3.69 -3.31 -19.63
C GLY A 153 -3.12 -2.48 -20.79
N THR A 154 -1.81 -2.51 -20.94
CA THR A 154 -1.20 -2.30 -22.25
C THR A 154 -1.71 -3.46 -23.10
N ALA A 155 -2.64 -3.12 -24.00
CA ALA A 155 -2.96 -3.92 -25.16
C ALA A 155 -1.71 -4.04 -26.05
#